data_AF-A0A956ASD2-F1
#
_entry.id   AF-A0A956ASD2-F1
#
_cell.length_a   1.000
_cell.length_b   1.000
_cell.length_c   1.000
_cell.angle_alpha   90.00
_cell.angle_beta   90.00
_cell.angle_gamma   90.00
#
_symmetry.space_group_name_H-M   'P 1'
#
loop_
_entity.id
_entity.type
_entity.pdbx_description
1 polymer ?
#
loop_
_entity_poly.entity_id
_entity_poly.type
_entity_poly.pdbx_seq_one_letter_code
_entity_poly.pdbx_strand_id
1 'polypeptide(L)'
;MRALILLLLLPSLAVAETTPDPPPVEAPNPLAPLLAEALVAFRAWRATIDPETLARWHPAVTVGRAGQGRLLFGLPMPGGPGLHVLSPDESWTTPEVARTLLSLAAEVAEAHPEGPELVVLDIARHGGGRFRPHRSHQDGRDVDLRYYLTGWTPGDYEYRHVTPANFDTPRVWELLWRIYQQGVADRVFVDYRHQRRLYQYARKELKLTPEALEPVLSYPKAQYRKEALIRHVPGHHNHLHVRFHSPIAQALGRTWTLQDAQAVQRTLDLRRTGQFSIIVQSGDTLSGLASMHGVKLADLRRWNRLDRGTILRPGRVLKVIRETGAVTQ
;
A
#
# COMPACT_ATOMS: atom_id res chain seq x y z
N MET A 1 6.29 22.47 -27.80
CA MET A 1 5.25 22.17 -26.79
C MET A 1 5.90 22.18 -25.41
N ARG A 2 5.73 23.28 -24.67
CA ARG A 2 6.18 23.47 -23.28
C ARG A 2 4.97 23.31 -22.34
N ALA A 3 5.26 23.05 -21.06
CA ALA A 3 4.37 22.82 -19.91
C ALA A 3 3.99 21.34 -19.70
N LEU A 4 4.16 20.70 -18.54
CA LEU A 4 4.21 21.19 -17.17
C LEU A 4 5.02 20.19 -16.32
N ILE A 5 6.20 20.57 -15.81
CA ILE A 5 6.88 19.86 -14.71
C ILE A 5 7.04 20.91 -13.62
N LEU A 6 6.28 20.75 -12.54
CA LEU A 6 6.48 21.53 -11.32
C LEU A 6 6.31 20.60 -10.12
N LEU A 7 7.22 20.81 -9.14
CA LEU A 7 7.30 20.30 -7.77
C LEU A 7 8.43 19.28 -7.54
N LEU A 8 9.54 19.79 -6.98
CA LEU A 8 9.96 19.53 -5.59
C LEU A 8 11.24 20.31 -5.29
N LEU A 9 11.11 21.50 -4.67
CA LEU A 9 12.17 22.17 -3.90
C LEU A 9 11.48 22.82 -2.70
N LEU A 10 11.75 22.33 -1.50
CA LEU A 10 11.37 22.98 -0.25
C LEU A 10 12.65 23.49 0.44
N PRO A 11 12.76 24.77 0.80
CA PRO A 11 13.75 25.21 1.76
C PRO A 11 13.20 25.05 3.19
N SER A 12 14.08 24.60 4.07
CA SER A 12 13.93 24.63 5.53
C SER A 12 13.77 26.07 6.03
N LEU A 13 12.80 26.33 6.90
CA LEU A 13 12.74 27.57 7.68
C LEU A 13 12.36 27.29 9.14
N ALA A 14 13.10 27.98 10.01
CA ALA A 14 13.05 27.92 11.45
C ALA A 14 11.73 28.46 12.04
N VAL A 15 11.41 27.94 13.23
CA VAL A 15 10.23 28.26 14.04
C VAL A 15 10.39 29.63 14.69
N ALA A 16 9.40 30.49 14.51
CA ALA A 16 9.13 31.63 15.40
C ALA A 16 7.69 31.50 15.92
N GLU A 17 7.53 31.51 17.24
CA GLU A 17 6.25 31.42 17.92
C GLU A 17 5.42 32.69 17.67
N THR A 18 4.32 32.54 16.93
CA THR A 18 3.20 33.49 16.91
C THR A 18 1.91 32.69 16.99
N THR A 19 0.96 33.16 17.79
CA THR A 19 -0.38 32.56 17.92
C THR A 19 -1.02 32.43 16.55
N PRO A 20 -1.60 31.27 16.18
CA PRO A 20 -2.09 31.06 14.82
C PRO A 20 -3.34 31.91 14.59
N ASP A 21 -3.29 32.78 13.57
CA ASP A 21 -4.48 33.37 12.98
C ASP A 21 -5.48 32.26 12.59
N PRO A 22 -6.80 32.52 12.63
CA PRO A 22 -7.76 31.60 12.06
C PRO A 22 -7.38 31.33 10.60
N PRO A 23 -7.47 30.07 10.11
CA PRO A 23 -7.05 29.75 8.76
C PRO A 23 -7.80 30.69 7.79
N PRO A 24 -7.09 31.33 6.84
CA PRO A 24 -7.75 32.16 5.86
C PRO A 24 -8.84 31.32 5.18
N VAL A 25 -10.04 31.90 5.03
CA VAL A 25 -11.11 31.28 4.23
C VAL A 25 -10.51 31.05 2.85
N GLU A 26 -10.19 29.79 2.53
CA GLU A 26 -9.54 29.42 1.27
C GLU A 26 -10.39 29.99 0.13
N ALA A 27 -9.85 31.00 -0.56
CA ALA A 27 -10.44 31.47 -1.79
C ALA A 27 -10.57 30.26 -2.74
N PRO A 28 -11.72 30.08 -3.43
CA PRO A 28 -11.92 28.92 -4.29
C PRO A 28 -10.76 28.84 -5.29
N ASN A 29 -10.08 27.70 -5.31
CA ASN A 29 -8.91 27.49 -6.16
C ASN A 29 -9.28 27.83 -7.61
N PRO A 30 -8.70 28.89 -8.21
CA PRO A 30 -9.06 29.34 -9.55
C PRO A 30 -8.71 28.30 -10.63
N LEU A 31 -7.89 27.30 -10.29
CA LEU A 31 -7.56 26.17 -11.17
C LEU A 31 -8.58 25.03 -11.08
N ALA A 32 -9.52 25.03 -10.13
CA ALA A 32 -10.47 23.94 -9.97
C ALA A 32 -11.35 23.68 -11.22
N PRO A 33 -11.87 24.69 -11.93
CA PRO A 33 -12.61 24.47 -13.17
C PRO A 33 -11.73 23.92 -14.31
N LEU A 34 -10.52 24.48 -14.49
CA LEU A 34 -9.56 24.01 -15.49
C LEU A 34 -9.13 22.56 -15.22
N LEU A 35 -8.93 22.21 -13.94
CA LEU A 35 -8.65 20.85 -13.53
C LEU A 35 -9.84 19.94 -13.85
N ALA A 36 -11.07 20.36 -13.59
CA ALA A 36 -12.27 19.59 -13.93
C ALA A 36 -12.38 19.31 -15.44
N GLU A 37 -12.16 20.32 -16.29
CA GLU A 37 -12.14 20.16 -17.75
C GLU A 37 -11.01 19.26 -18.24
N ALA A 38 -9.80 19.45 -17.73
CA ALA A 38 -8.64 18.61 -18.04
C ALA A 38 -8.90 17.14 -17.65
N LEU A 39 -9.59 16.90 -16.52
CA LEU A 39 -9.99 15.56 -16.10
C LEU A 39 -11.03 14.93 -17.01
N VAL A 40 -11.99 15.69 -17.53
CA VAL A 40 -12.96 15.20 -18.52
C VAL A 40 -12.26 14.85 -19.83
N ALA A 41 -11.41 15.73 -20.35
CA ALA A 41 -10.63 15.49 -21.57
C ALA A 41 -9.68 14.28 -21.40
N PHE A 42 -9.03 14.17 -20.24
CA PHE A 42 -8.16 13.04 -19.92
C PHE A 42 -8.93 11.72 -19.86
N ARG A 43 -10.13 11.69 -19.24
CA ARG A 43 -11.00 10.50 -19.22
C ARG A 43 -11.43 10.08 -20.62
N ALA A 44 -11.77 11.05 -21.49
CA ALA A 44 -12.14 10.80 -22.88
C ALA A 44 -10.94 10.24 -23.67
N TRP A 45 -9.77 10.88 -23.58
CA TRP A 45 -8.54 10.39 -24.23
C TRP A 45 -8.13 9.00 -23.75
N ARG A 46 -8.19 8.75 -22.43
CA ARG A 46 -7.91 7.44 -21.82
C ARG A 46 -8.78 6.33 -22.39
N ALA A 47 -10.03 6.63 -22.76
CA ALA A 47 -10.92 5.64 -23.38
C ALA A 47 -10.49 5.26 -24.81
N THR A 48 -9.64 6.06 -25.46
CA THR A 48 -9.19 5.85 -26.84
C THR A 48 -7.81 5.21 -26.96
N ILE A 49 -7.00 5.25 -25.89
CA ILE A 49 -5.64 4.70 -25.88
C ILE A 49 -5.61 3.24 -25.43
N ASP A 50 -4.75 2.43 -26.05
CA ASP A 50 -4.58 1.05 -25.62
C ASP A 50 -3.92 0.98 -24.22
N PRO A 51 -4.32 0.03 -23.36
CA PRO A 51 -3.81 -0.03 -21.99
C PRO A 51 -2.30 -0.20 -21.83
N GLU A 52 -1.58 -0.80 -22.78
CA GLU A 52 -0.12 -0.93 -22.67
C GLU A 52 0.59 0.39 -22.93
N THR A 53 0.15 1.12 -23.95
CA THR A 53 0.66 2.48 -24.15
C THR A 53 0.34 3.35 -22.94
N LEU A 54 -0.86 3.24 -22.38
CA LEU A 54 -1.20 3.92 -21.14
C LEU A 54 -0.25 3.53 -20.00
N ALA A 55 0.02 2.24 -19.81
CA ALA A 55 0.88 1.74 -18.74
C ALA A 55 2.34 2.20 -18.81
N ARG A 56 2.84 2.56 -20.00
CA ARG A 56 4.21 3.09 -20.16
C ARG A 56 4.37 4.51 -19.64
N TRP A 57 3.33 5.32 -19.73
CA TRP A 57 3.40 6.76 -19.45
C TRP A 57 2.64 7.17 -18.19
N HIS A 58 1.68 6.36 -17.76
CA HIS A 58 0.80 6.74 -16.67
C HIS A 58 1.48 6.50 -15.30
N PRO A 59 1.53 7.50 -14.41
CA PRO A 59 2.00 7.31 -13.04
C PRO A 59 1.15 6.30 -12.27
N ALA A 60 1.67 5.74 -11.17
CA ALA A 60 0.90 4.82 -10.34
C ALA A 60 -0.39 5.47 -9.83
N VAL A 61 -1.46 4.66 -9.73
CA VAL A 61 -2.79 5.11 -9.31
C VAL A 61 -3.34 4.20 -8.23
N THR A 62 -3.77 4.80 -7.13
CA THR A 62 -4.48 4.14 -6.03
C THR A 62 -5.98 4.42 -6.19
N VAL A 63 -6.75 3.44 -6.66
CA VAL A 63 -8.20 3.60 -6.89
C VAL A 63 -8.98 2.95 -5.77
N GLY A 64 -9.98 3.65 -5.23
CA GLY A 64 -10.89 3.12 -4.21
C GLY A 64 -10.33 3.18 -2.80
N ARG A 65 -10.72 2.22 -1.95
CA ARG A 65 -10.31 2.15 -0.54
C ARG A 65 -9.35 0.99 -0.36
N ALA A 66 -8.52 1.06 0.68
CA ALA A 66 -7.56 0.02 1.04
C ALA A 66 -8.10 -1.43 1.06
N GLY A 67 -9.37 -1.65 1.45
CA GLY A 67 -10.02 -2.97 1.46
C GLY A 67 -10.97 -3.26 0.28
N GLN A 68 -11.05 -2.34 -0.67
CA GLN A 68 -11.83 -2.45 -1.90
C GLN A 68 -11.20 -1.52 -2.93
N GLY A 69 -9.98 -1.88 -3.35
CA GLY A 69 -9.09 -0.99 -4.06
C GLY A 69 -8.39 -1.64 -5.23
N ARG A 70 -7.70 -0.83 -6.03
CA ARG A 70 -6.79 -1.26 -7.10
C ARG A 70 -5.55 -0.40 -7.08
N LEU A 71 -4.44 -1.01 -7.47
CA LEU A 71 -3.19 -0.34 -7.76
C LEU A 71 -2.94 -0.47 -9.26
N LEU A 72 -3.12 0.59 -10.03
CA LEU A 72 -2.77 0.59 -11.44
C LEU A 72 -1.38 1.17 -11.63
N PHE A 73 -0.62 0.61 -12.57
CA PHE A 73 0.71 1.11 -12.95
C PHE A 73 1.67 1.26 -11.75
N GLY A 74 1.42 0.47 -10.70
CA GLY A 74 2.34 0.35 -9.58
C GLY A 74 3.64 -0.30 -10.02
N LEU A 75 4.65 -0.15 -9.19
CA LEU A 75 5.97 -0.75 -9.40
C LEU A 75 6.21 -1.87 -8.37
N PRO A 76 7.03 -2.88 -8.69
CA PRO A 76 7.50 -3.82 -7.69
C PRO A 76 8.37 -3.05 -6.69
N MET A 77 8.15 -3.27 -5.40
CA MET A 77 8.90 -2.63 -4.32
C MET A 77 10.38 -2.99 -4.47
N PRO A 78 11.27 -2.02 -4.71
CA PRO A 78 12.69 -2.29 -4.76
C PRO A 78 13.23 -2.57 -3.35
N GLY A 79 14.21 -3.47 -3.25
CA GLY A 79 15.10 -3.53 -2.10
C GLY A 79 16.12 -2.38 -2.14
N GLY A 80 16.86 -2.18 -1.06
CA GLY A 80 17.91 -1.17 -1.00
C GLY A 80 18.68 -1.21 0.32
N PRO A 81 19.64 -0.31 0.53
CA PRO A 81 20.38 -0.22 1.78
C PRO A 81 19.44 -0.14 2.98
N GLY A 82 19.57 -1.09 3.91
CA GLY A 82 18.73 -1.16 5.10
C GLY A 82 17.33 -1.72 4.88
N LEU A 83 16.94 -2.14 3.66
CA LEU A 83 15.61 -2.63 3.33
C LEU A 83 15.64 -3.91 2.48
N HIS A 84 15.00 -4.96 3.00
CA HIS A 84 14.76 -6.20 2.28
C HIS A 84 13.26 -6.43 2.01
N VAL A 85 12.95 -7.00 0.84
CA VAL A 85 11.58 -7.35 0.42
C VAL A 85 11.44 -8.87 0.41
N LEU A 86 10.70 -9.41 1.36
CA LEU A 86 10.59 -10.86 1.57
C LEU A 86 9.74 -11.55 0.49
N SER A 87 8.68 -10.87 0.04
CA SER A 87 7.73 -11.39 -0.95
C SER A 87 7.63 -10.49 -2.17
N PRO A 88 8.63 -10.47 -3.08
CA PRO A 88 8.66 -9.56 -4.23
C PRO A 88 7.41 -9.64 -5.12
N ASP A 89 6.86 -10.85 -5.29
CA ASP A 89 5.66 -11.08 -6.11
C ASP A 89 4.38 -10.46 -5.52
N GLU A 90 4.34 -10.24 -4.20
CA GLU A 90 3.22 -9.66 -3.46
C GLU A 90 3.54 -8.28 -2.86
N SER A 91 4.60 -7.65 -3.37
CA SER A 91 5.09 -6.35 -2.91
C SER A 91 5.07 -5.30 -4.03
N TRP A 92 3.88 -4.98 -4.54
CA TRP A 92 3.69 -3.89 -5.50
C TRP A 92 3.16 -2.65 -4.81
N THR A 93 3.68 -1.48 -5.20
CA THR A 93 3.37 -0.23 -4.52
C THR A 93 3.41 0.98 -5.45
N THR A 94 3.20 2.17 -4.87
CA THR A 94 3.33 3.46 -5.54
C THR A 94 4.76 3.99 -5.38
N PRO A 95 5.29 4.80 -6.32
CA PRO A 95 6.60 5.44 -6.18
C PRO A 95 6.76 6.24 -4.89
N GLU A 96 5.69 6.88 -4.40
CA GLU A 96 5.70 7.61 -3.13
C GLU A 96 6.02 6.68 -1.96
N VAL A 97 5.26 5.60 -1.82
CA VAL A 97 5.43 4.63 -0.72
C VAL A 97 6.79 3.94 -0.81
N ALA A 98 7.25 3.57 -2.02
CA ALA A 98 8.57 2.97 -2.21
C ALA A 98 9.69 3.90 -1.74
N ARG A 99 9.66 5.17 -2.15
CA ARG A 99 10.66 6.18 -1.74
C ARG A 99 10.63 6.42 -0.24
N THR A 100 9.44 6.54 0.36
CA THR A 100 9.30 6.72 1.80
C THR A 100 9.89 5.53 2.56
N LEU A 101 9.59 4.29 2.16
CA LEU A 101 10.14 3.11 2.81
C LEU A 101 11.67 3.02 2.69
N LEU A 102 12.22 3.28 1.50
CA LEU A 102 13.68 3.32 1.30
C LEU A 102 14.34 4.40 2.16
N SER A 103 13.75 5.60 2.26
CA SER A 103 14.27 6.68 3.11
C SER A 103 14.24 6.29 4.58
N LEU A 104 13.09 5.82 5.08
CA LEU A 104 12.94 5.39 6.47
C LEU A 104 13.94 4.26 6.83
N ALA A 105 14.11 3.29 5.93
CA ALA A 105 15.02 2.18 6.15
C ALA A 105 16.49 2.62 6.17
N ALA A 106 16.90 3.48 5.24
CA ALA A 106 18.25 4.03 5.21
C ALA A 106 18.54 4.86 6.47
N GLU A 107 17.60 5.71 6.88
CA GLU A 107 17.70 6.54 8.08
C GLU A 107 17.80 5.71 9.37
N VAL A 108 17.01 4.64 9.50
CA VAL A 108 17.08 3.74 10.65
C VAL A 108 18.39 2.93 10.63
N ALA A 109 18.84 2.47 9.47
CA ALA A 109 20.11 1.77 9.33
C ALA A 109 21.30 2.67 9.67
N GLU A 110 21.27 3.95 9.28
CA GLU A 110 22.29 4.93 9.65
C GLU A 110 22.32 5.19 11.16
N ALA A 111 21.15 5.31 11.80
CA ALA A 111 21.05 5.46 13.26
C ALA A 111 21.46 4.19 14.03
N HIS A 112 21.41 3.02 13.39
CA HIS A 112 21.66 1.72 14.00
C HIS A 112 22.48 0.78 13.10
N PRO A 113 23.76 1.09 12.82
CA PRO A 113 24.55 0.42 11.78
C PRO A 113 24.76 -1.08 12.00
N GLU A 114 24.78 -1.53 13.26
CA GLU A 114 24.93 -2.94 13.64
C GLU A 114 23.58 -3.72 13.67
N GLY A 115 22.51 -3.11 13.17
CA GLY A 115 21.15 -3.67 13.22
C GLY A 115 20.78 -4.53 12.01
N PRO A 116 19.76 -5.40 12.13
CA PRO A 116 19.18 -6.04 10.96
C PRO A 116 18.45 -5.02 10.08
N GLU A 117 18.27 -5.36 8.80
CA GLU A 117 17.53 -4.57 7.83
C GLU A 117 16.03 -4.52 8.14
N LEU A 118 15.35 -3.44 7.72
CA LEU A 118 13.90 -3.38 7.69
C LEU A 118 13.39 -4.42 6.69
N VAL A 119 12.41 -5.22 7.09
CA VAL A 119 11.83 -6.24 6.21
C VAL A 119 10.38 -5.94 5.89
N VAL A 120 10.14 -5.76 4.60
CA VAL A 120 8.81 -5.71 4.00
C VAL A 120 8.30 -7.13 3.83
N LEU A 121 7.15 -7.42 4.45
CA LEU A 121 6.47 -8.71 4.34
C LEU A 121 5.50 -8.69 3.15
N ASP A 122 4.44 -7.88 3.24
CA ASP A 122 3.37 -7.80 2.24
C ASP A 122 3.03 -6.34 1.93
N ILE A 123 2.73 -6.00 0.67
CA ILE A 123 2.19 -4.69 0.28
C ILE A 123 0.88 -4.83 -0.47
N ALA A 124 0.95 -5.13 -1.76
CA ALA A 124 -0.19 -5.39 -2.61
C ALA A 124 0.28 -6.28 -3.75
N ARG A 125 -0.66 -7.06 -4.30
CA ARG A 125 -0.40 -7.81 -5.51
C ARG A 125 -0.22 -6.87 -6.70
N HIS A 126 0.38 -7.37 -7.77
CA HIS A 126 0.30 -6.69 -9.06
C HIS A 126 -1.16 -6.35 -9.40
N GLY A 127 -1.45 -5.08 -9.71
CA GLY A 127 -2.81 -4.62 -9.98
C GLY A 127 -3.67 -4.36 -8.73
N GLY A 128 -3.18 -4.70 -7.54
CA GLY A 128 -3.90 -4.62 -6.28
C GLY A 128 -5.15 -5.51 -6.22
N GLY A 129 -6.16 -5.06 -5.49
CA GLY A 129 -7.39 -5.81 -5.22
C GLY A 129 -7.22 -6.91 -4.18
N ARG A 130 -8.23 -7.77 -4.09
CA ARG A 130 -8.37 -8.71 -2.97
C ARG A 130 -7.12 -9.56 -2.77
N PHE A 131 -6.50 -9.39 -1.61
CA PHE A 131 -5.34 -10.13 -1.17
C PHE A 131 -5.72 -10.91 0.09
N ARG A 132 -5.82 -12.25 0.00
CA ARG A 132 -6.13 -13.08 1.17
C ARG A 132 -4.82 -13.44 1.90
N PRO A 133 -4.82 -13.53 3.24
CA PRO A 133 -5.97 -13.40 4.15
C PRO A 133 -6.35 -11.95 4.49
N HIS A 134 -5.57 -10.98 4.01
CA HIS A 134 -5.69 -9.56 4.30
C HIS A 134 -7.09 -8.98 3.96
N ARG A 135 -7.53 -8.04 4.80
CA ARG A 135 -8.77 -7.27 4.55
C ARG A 135 -8.48 -6.01 3.72
N SER A 136 -7.30 -5.42 3.91
CA SER A 136 -6.75 -4.27 3.21
C SER A 136 -5.73 -4.71 2.13
N HIS A 137 -4.65 -3.97 1.87
CA HIS A 137 -3.58 -4.33 0.92
C HIS A 137 -4.00 -4.36 -0.54
N GLN A 138 -5.05 -3.61 -0.89
CA GLN A 138 -5.61 -3.66 -2.25
C GLN A 138 -5.19 -2.50 -3.15
N ASP A 139 -4.62 -1.43 -2.58
CA ASP A 139 -4.42 -0.16 -3.30
C ASP A 139 -2.95 0.31 -3.31
N GLY A 140 -2.03 -0.54 -2.84
CA GLY A 140 -0.59 -0.31 -2.85
C GLY A 140 -0.04 0.53 -1.71
N ARG A 141 -0.86 0.89 -0.71
CA ARG A 141 -0.46 1.80 0.39
C ARG A 141 -0.34 1.15 1.76
N ASP A 142 -0.94 -0.03 1.94
CA ASP A 142 -0.81 -0.81 3.16
C ASP A 142 0.44 -1.69 3.06
N VAL A 143 1.29 -1.64 4.09
CA VAL A 143 2.57 -2.35 4.14
C VAL A 143 2.69 -3.05 5.48
N ASP A 144 2.87 -4.36 5.45
CA ASP A 144 3.22 -5.13 6.62
C ASP A 144 4.75 -5.17 6.73
N LEU A 145 5.25 -4.68 7.86
CA LEU A 145 6.67 -4.65 8.18
C LEU A 145 6.94 -5.59 9.35
N ARG A 146 8.04 -6.35 9.26
CA ARG A 146 8.50 -7.16 10.38
C ARG A 146 8.98 -6.23 11.49
N TYR A 147 8.69 -6.57 12.75
CA TYR A 147 9.34 -5.89 13.87
C TYR A 147 10.86 -6.13 13.82
N TYR A 148 11.65 -5.13 14.19
CA TYR A 148 13.06 -5.35 14.47
C TYR A 148 13.19 -6.28 15.68
N LEU A 149 14.04 -7.28 15.54
CA LEU A 149 14.34 -8.25 16.58
C LEU A 149 15.84 -8.25 16.91
N THR A 150 16.18 -8.43 18.17
CA THR A 150 17.57 -8.57 18.62
C THR A 150 18.12 -9.95 18.28
N GLY A 151 19.44 -10.05 18.14
CA GLY A 151 20.14 -11.30 17.83
C GLY A 151 20.11 -11.70 16.36
N TRP A 152 19.75 -10.78 15.46
CA TRP A 152 19.77 -10.99 14.01
C TRP A 152 20.96 -10.29 13.40
N THR A 153 21.53 -10.90 12.35
CA THR A 153 22.56 -10.28 11.51
C THR A 153 21.95 -9.83 10.17
N PRO A 154 22.56 -8.88 9.46
CA PRO A 154 22.18 -8.57 8.08
C PRO A 154 22.09 -9.84 7.22
N GLY A 155 21.06 -9.94 6.37
CA GLY A 155 20.80 -11.14 5.57
C GLY A 155 20.07 -12.29 6.30
N ASP A 156 19.79 -12.17 7.60
CA ASP A 156 18.93 -13.11 8.31
C ASP A 156 17.45 -12.76 8.08
N TYR A 157 16.72 -13.68 7.46
CA TYR A 157 15.30 -13.51 7.14
C TYR A 157 14.42 -14.61 7.72
N GLU A 158 14.94 -15.43 8.63
CA GLU A 158 14.20 -16.55 9.21
C GLU A 158 12.98 -16.08 10.00
N TYR A 159 11.86 -16.78 9.86
CA TYR A 159 10.69 -16.47 10.69
C TYR A 159 10.98 -16.78 12.17
N ARG A 160 10.79 -15.80 13.05
CA ARG A 160 10.88 -15.98 14.51
C ARG A 160 9.68 -15.40 15.21
N HIS A 161 9.25 -16.07 16.28
CA HIS A 161 8.19 -15.55 17.13
C HIS A 161 8.69 -14.29 17.86
N VAL A 162 7.84 -13.26 17.85
CA VAL A 162 8.10 -12.02 18.56
C VAL A 162 7.79 -12.21 20.04
N THR A 163 8.81 -12.04 20.87
CA THR A 163 8.77 -12.20 22.33
C THR A 163 9.22 -10.91 23.00
N PRO A 164 8.92 -10.71 24.29
CA PRO A 164 9.50 -9.58 25.02
C PRO A 164 11.04 -9.54 24.99
N ALA A 165 11.71 -10.69 24.95
CA ALA A 165 13.16 -10.79 25.06
C ALA A 165 13.89 -10.43 23.76
N ASN A 166 13.28 -10.72 22.61
CA ASN A 166 13.88 -10.45 21.31
C ASN A 166 13.30 -9.20 20.62
N PHE A 167 12.36 -8.47 21.21
CA PHE A 167 11.79 -7.27 20.61
C PHE A 167 12.76 -6.09 20.74
N ASP A 168 13.28 -5.60 19.61
CA ASP A 168 14.23 -4.49 19.58
C ASP A 168 13.51 -3.14 19.76
N THR A 169 13.24 -2.82 21.02
CA THR A 169 12.44 -1.64 21.36
C THR A 169 13.05 -0.33 20.84
N PRO A 170 14.38 -0.08 20.97
CA PRO A 170 15.00 1.13 20.41
C PRO A 170 14.80 1.27 18.90
N ARG A 171 15.09 0.22 18.11
CA ARG A 171 14.97 0.30 16.64
C ARG A 171 13.52 0.39 16.18
N VAL A 172 12.60 -0.36 16.80
CA VAL A 172 11.17 -0.24 16.49
C VAL A 172 10.64 1.15 16.85
N TRP A 173 11.10 1.72 17.97
CA TRP A 173 10.75 3.09 18.34
C TRP A 173 11.26 4.10 17.30
N GLU A 174 12.52 4.00 16.89
CA GLU A 174 13.14 4.90 15.91
C GLU A 174 12.33 4.95 14.60
N LEU A 175 11.98 3.78 14.04
CA LEU A 175 11.15 3.69 12.84
C LEU A 175 9.79 4.37 13.02
N LEU A 176 9.08 4.03 14.10
CA LEU A 176 7.73 4.54 14.35
C LEU A 176 7.72 6.04 14.64
N TRP A 177 8.75 6.53 15.34
CA TRP A 177 8.92 7.94 15.63
C TRP A 177 9.20 8.74 14.36
N ARG A 178 10.02 8.24 13.43
CA ARG A 178 10.24 8.87 12.12
C ARG A 178 8.97 8.91 11.27
N ILE A 179 8.21 7.81 11.23
CA ILE A 179 6.90 7.78 10.54
C ILE A 179 5.98 8.88 11.09
N TYR A 180 5.95 9.07 12.41
CA TYR A 180 5.17 10.12 13.06
C TYR A 180 5.68 11.53 12.71
N GLN A 181 6.98 11.79 12.89
CA GLN A 181 7.58 13.11 12.69
C GLN A 181 7.50 13.57 11.23
N GLN A 182 7.66 12.65 10.28
CA GLN A 182 7.55 12.97 8.85
C GLN A 182 6.10 13.06 8.37
N GLY A 183 5.12 12.65 9.18
CA GLY A 183 3.70 12.69 8.80
C GLY A 183 3.38 11.86 7.55
N VAL A 184 4.07 10.73 7.35
CA VAL A 184 4.02 9.95 6.11
C VAL A 184 2.96 8.83 6.09
N ALA A 185 2.21 8.64 7.19
CA ALA A 185 1.24 7.56 7.31
C ALA A 185 -0.12 8.02 7.87
N ASP A 186 -1.20 7.45 7.30
CA ASP A 186 -2.58 7.62 7.77
C ASP A 186 -2.80 6.97 9.16
N ARG A 187 -2.14 5.83 9.40
CA ARG A 187 -2.23 5.02 10.63
C ARG A 187 -1.17 3.92 10.64
N VAL A 188 -0.85 3.46 11.84
CA VAL A 188 -0.03 2.28 12.09
C VAL A 188 -0.78 1.33 13.03
N PHE A 189 -0.75 0.03 12.76
CA PHE A 189 -1.27 -0.98 13.69
C PHE A 189 -0.15 -1.75 14.36
N VAL A 190 -0.16 -1.74 15.70
CA VAL A 190 0.81 -2.40 16.58
C VAL A 190 0.03 -3.07 17.71
N ASP A 191 0.39 -4.30 18.07
CA ASP A 191 -0.22 -5.00 19.21
C ASP A 191 -0.12 -4.16 20.50
N TYR A 192 -1.19 -4.15 21.31
CA TYR A 192 -1.27 -3.28 22.49
C TYR A 192 -0.14 -3.56 23.51
N ARG A 193 0.35 -4.81 23.58
CA ARG A 193 1.48 -5.19 24.43
C ARG A 193 2.79 -4.58 23.94
N HIS A 194 2.98 -4.50 22.62
CA HIS A 194 4.15 -3.82 22.03
C HIS A 194 4.06 -2.31 22.20
N GLN A 195 2.87 -1.72 22.07
CA GLN A 195 2.66 -0.31 22.41
C GLN A 195 3.04 0.01 23.87
N ARG A 196 2.71 -0.88 24.83
CA ARG A 196 3.16 -0.73 26.23
C ARG A 196 4.67 -0.68 26.36
N ARG A 197 5.41 -1.54 25.64
CA ARG A 197 6.89 -1.57 25.67
C ARG A 197 7.46 -0.26 25.13
N LEU A 198 6.96 0.17 23.97
CA LEU A 198 7.34 1.42 23.32
C LEU A 198 7.06 2.64 24.22
N TYR A 199 5.89 2.70 24.84
CA TYR A 199 5.55 3.75 25.79
C TYR A 199 6.49 3.76 27.00
N GLN A 200 6.79 2.59 27.57
CA GLN A 200 7.71 2.49 28.70
C GLN A 200 9.12 2.94 28.34
N TYR A 201 9.63 2.53 27.17
CA TYR A 201 10.91 2.97 26.65
C TYR A 201 10.95 4.49 26.44
N ALA A 202 9.96 5.05 25.76
CA ALA A 202 9.88 6.49 25.51
C ALA A 202 9.82 7.33 26.80
N ARG A 203 9.10 6.85 27.82
CA ARG A 203 9.01 7.50 29.13
C ARG A 203 10.31 7.39 29.93
N LYS A 204 10.93 6.21 29.94
CA LYS A 204 12.07 5.90 30.82
C LYS A 204 13.40 6.31 30.22
N GLU A 205 13.65 5.96 28.96
CA GLU A 205 14.93 6.20 28.30
C GLU A 205 14.95 7.57 27.62
N LEU A 206 13.88 7.92 26.90
CA LEU A 206 13.82 9.17 26.12
C LEU A 206 13.21 10.36 26.88
N LYS A 207 12.72 10.12 28.12
CA LYS A 207 12.10 11.13 28.99
C LYS A 207 10.95 11.92 28.37
N LEU A 208 10.28 11.39 27.33
CA LEU A 208 9.14 12.06 26.68
C LEU A 208 7.94 12.14 27.63
N THR A 209 7.17 13.22 27.59
CA THR A 209 5.97 13.40 28.45
C THR A 209 4.79 12.54 27.99
N PRO A 210 3.79 12.21 28.84
CA PRO A 210 2.59 11.52 28.38
C PRO A 210 1.84 12.31 27.31
N GLU A 211 1.85 13.65 27.40
CA GLU A 211 1.21 14.56 26.44
C GLU A 211 1.90 14.48 25.08
N ALA A 212 3.23 14.41 25.04
CA ALA A 212 3.99 14.24 23.79
C ALA A 212 3.71 12.88 23.11
N LEU A 213 3.35 11.85 23.89
CA LEU A 213 3.05 10.51 23.39
C LEU A 213 1.60 10.34 22.97
N GLU A 214 0.71 11.23 23.39
CA GLU A 214 -0.72 11.15 23.09
C GLU A 214 -1.07 11.10 21.59
N PRO A 215 -0.50 11.95 20.71
CA PRO A 215 -0.76 11.85 19.27
C PRO A 215 -0.10 10.63 18.61
N VAL A 216 0.87 9.99 19.28
CA VAL A 216 1.67 8.90 18.72
C VAL A 216 1.06 7.55 19.04
N LEU A 217 0.74 7.27 20.30
CA LEU A 217 0.30 5.97 20.79
C LEU A 217 -1.14 6.01 21.32
N SER A 218 -1.91 4.97 21.01
CA SER A 218 -3.22 4.77 21.65
C SER A 218 -3.05 4.36 23.13
N TYR A 219 -2.03 3.55 23.43
CA TYR A 219 -1.60 3.21 24.80
C TYR A 219 -1.10 4.46 25.56
N PRO A 220 -1.38 4.60 26.87
CA PRO A 220 -2.15 3.69 27.73
C PRO A 220 -3.66 3.95 27.73
N LYS A 221 -4.13 5.01 27.04
CA LYS A 221 -5.49 5.54 27.19
C LYS A 221 -6.57 4.57 26.72
N ALA A 222 -6.38 3.92 25.58
CA ALA A 222 -7.29 2.90 25.06
C ALA A 222 -6.58 2.00 24.04
N GLN A 223 -7.14 0.84 23.75
CA GLN A 223 -6.62 -0.03 22.69
C GLN A 223 -6.64 0.66 21.32
N TYR A 224 -7.70 1.39 21.00
CA TYR A 224 -7.84 2.08 19.73
C TYR A 224 -8.28 3.53 19.96
N ARG A 225 -7.48 4.49 19.49
CA ARG A 225 -7.85 5.91 19.41
C ARG A 225 -7.64 6.40 17.98
N LYS A 226 -8.66 7.02 17.39
CA LYS A 226 -8.63 7.48 16.00
C LYS A 226 -7.61 8.60 15.80
N GLU A 227 -7.35 9.36 16.85
CA GLU A 227 -6.52 10.56 16.86
C GLU A 227 -5.04 10.20 16.97
N ALA A 228 -4.71 9.04 17.56
CA ALA A 228 -3.34 8.55 17.63
C ALA A 228 -2.92 7.92 16.30
N LEU A 229 -1.65 8.08 15.92
CA LEU A 229 -1.09 7.41 14.75
C LEU A 229 -1.08 5.88 14.93
N ILE A 230 -0.54 5.40 16.06
CA ILE A 230 -0.36 3.98 16.37
C ILE A 230 -1.55 3.47 17.17
N ARG A 231 -2.19 2.42 16.67
CA ARG A 231 -3.45 1.87 17.20
C ARG A 231 -3.38 0.36 17.33
N HIS A 232 -4.13 -0.21 18.28
CA HIS A 232 -4.24 -1.65 18.38
C HIS A 232 -5.28 -2.19 17.39
N VAL A 233 -4.90 -3.21 16.65
CA VAL A 233 -5.81 -4.11 15.95
C VAL A 233 -5.35 -5.55 16.22
N PRO A 234 -6.24 -6.49 16.58
CA PRO A 234 -5.89 -7.89 16.74
C PRO A 234 -5.22 -8.47 15.48
N GLY A 235 -4.19 -9.29 15.66
CA GLY A 235 -3.42 -9.91 14.55
C GLY A 235 -1.99 -9.36 14.38
N HIS A 236 -1.71 -8.14 14.84
CA HIS A 236 -0.43 -7.44 14.61
C HIS A 236 0.62 -7.69 15.71
N HIS A 237 0.67 -8.92 16.21
CA HIS A 237 1.56 -9.32 17.31
C HIS A 237 2.96 -9.72 16.82
N ASN A 238 3.10 -10.11 15.56
CA ASN A 238 4.35 -10.55 14.93
C ASN A 238 4.84 -9.62 13.79
N HIS A 239 4.03 -8.66 13.38
CA HIS A 239 4.36 -7.60 12.42
C HIS A 239 3.67 -6.29 12.83
N LEU A 240 4.12 -5.18 12.28
CA LEU A 240 3.40 -3.91 12.31
C LEU A 240 2.85 -3.62 10.91
N HIS A 241 1.68 -3.01 10.86
CA HIS A 241 1.03 -2.65 9.61
C HIS A 241 1.00 -1.13 9.47
N VAL A 242 1.47 -0.59 8.35
CA VAL A 242 1.46 0.85 8.08
C VAL A 242 0.59 1.12 6.86
N ARG A 243 -0.34 2.08 6.97
CA ARG A 243 -0.97 2.67 5.79
C ARG A 243 -0.28 3.99 5.47
N PHE A 244 0.53 4.01 4.43
CA PHE A 244 1.24 5.19 3.99
C PHE A 244 0.33 6.16 3.21
N HIS A 245 0.70 7.44 3.23
CA HIS A 245 0.17 8.40 2.29
C HIS A 245 0.77 8.17 0.89
N SER A 246 -0.06 8.38 -0.13
CA SER A 246 0.39 8.38 -1.53
C SER A 246 -0.41 9.46 -2.27
N PRO A 247 -0.15 10.74 -1.98
CA PRO A 247 -1.07 11.82 -2.29
C PRO A 247 -1.27 11.99 -3.80
N ILE A 248 -0.23 11.77 -4.62
CA ILE A 248 -0.34 11.89 -6.08
C ILE A 248 -1.15 10.71 -6.61
N ALA A 249 -0.79 9.47 -6.25
CA ALA A 249 -1.53 8.28 -6.70
C ALA A 249 -3.00 8.29 -6.24
N GLN A 250 -3.29 8.79 -5.04
CA GLN A 250 -4.66 8.95 -4.51
C GLN A 250 -5.42 10.06 -5.24
N ALA A 251 -4.79 11.20 -5.52
CA ALA A 251 -5.42 12.29 -6.27
C ALA A 251 -5.79 11.84 -7.69
N LEU A 252 -4.87 11.17 -8.37
CA LEU A 252 -5.12 10.55 -9.68
C LEU A 252 -6.21 9.50 -9.59
N GLY A 253 -6.25 8.69 -8.52
CA GLY A 253 -7.25 7.65 -8.32
C GLY A 253 -8.69 8.14 -8.26
N ARG A 254 -8.93 9.38 -7.83
CA ARG A 254 -10.26 10.01 -7.84
C ARG A 254 -10.82 10.21 -9.26
N THR A 255 -9.95 10.14 -10.27
CA THR A 255 -10.33 10.27 -11.68
C THR A 255 -10.79 8.94 -12.28
N TRP A 256 -10.63 7.83 -11.55
CA TRP A 256 -10.95 6.47 -11.96
C TRP A 256 -12.14 5.91 -11.19
N THR A 257 -12.99 5.14 -11.88
CA THR A 257 -13.90 4.23 -11.20
C THR A 257 -13.20 2.90 -10.91
N LEU A 258 -13.67 2.15 -9.91
CA LEU A 258 -13.17 0.79 -9.67
C LEU A 258 -13.41 -0.13 -10.87
N GLN A 259 -14.48 0.09 -11.64
CA GLN A 259 -14.81 -0.68 -12.83
C GLN A 259 -13.78 -0.42 -13.95
N ASP A 260 -13.44 0.84 -14.20
CA ASP A 260 -12.41 1.23 -15.18
C ASP A 260 -11.07 0.60 -14.82
N ALA A 261 -10.68 0.71 -13.54
CA ALA A 261 -9.43 0.15 -13.04
C ALA A 261 -9.37 -1.38 -13.23
N GLN A 262 -10.48 -2.08 -12.94
CA GLN A 262 -10.57 -3.53 -13.17
C GLN A 262 -10.55 -3.89 -14.65
N ALA A 263 -11.12 -3.08 -15.54
CA ALA A 263 -11.06 -3.30 -16.98
C ALA A 263 -9.62 -3.17 -17.50
N VAL A 264 -8.94 -2.07 -17.15
CA VAL A 264 -7.54 -1.84 -17.54
C VAL A 264 -6.63 -2.93 -17.00
N GLN A 265 -6.74 -3.27 -15.71
CA GLN A 265 -5.88 -4.29 -15.10
C GLN A 265 -6.06 -5.66 -15.78
N ARG A 266 -7.29 -6.06 -16.10
CA ARG A 266 -7.55 -7.31 -16.81
C ARG A 266 -6.87 -7.34 -18.17
N THR A 267 -6.88 -6.23 -18.92
CA THR A 267 -6.19 -6.15 -20.22
C THR A 267 -4.68 -6.26 -20.05
N LEU A 268 -4.10 -5.60 -19.03
CA LEU A 268 -2.67 -5.67 -18.75
C LEU A 268 -2.22 -7.08 -18.35
N ASP A 269 -2.95 -7.74 -17.45
CA ASP A 269 -2.62 -9.10 -17.00
C ASP A 269 -2.70 -10.10 -18.17
N LEU A 270 -3.76 -9.99 -18.98
CA LEU A 270 -3.99 -10.82 -20.16
C LEU A 270 -2.83 -10.70 -21.16
N ARG A 271 -2.38 -9.48 -21.48
CA ARG A 271 -1.27 -9.31 -22.44
C ARG A 271 0.07 -9.75 -21.86
N ARG A 272 0.34 -9.48 -20.57
CA ARG A 272 1.61 -9.84 -19.93
C ARG A 272 1.80 -11.34 -19.75
N THR A 273 0.75 -12.06 -19.36
CA THR A 273 0.88 -13.46 -18.91
C THR A 273 0.01 -14.44 -19.69
N GLY A 274 -0.86 -13.96 -20.57
CA GLY A 274 -1.96 -14.75 -21.12
C GLY A 274 -3.02 -15.07 -20.04
N GLN A 275 -3.01 -14.41 -18.88
CA GLN A 275 -3.84 -14.81 -17.73
C GLN A 275 -4.41 -13.57 -17.04
N PHE A 276 -5.62 -13.67 -16.51
CA PHE A 276 -6.22 -12.62 -15.69
C PHE A 276 -7.16 -13.22 -14.65
N SER A 277 -7.62 -12.42 -13.69
CA SER A 277 -8.57 -12.85 -12.67
C SER A 277 -9.92 -12.13 -12.76
N ILE A 278 -10.99 -12.84 -12.46
CA ILE A 278 -12.36 -12.30 -12.37
C ILE A 278 -12.92 -12.52 -10.97
N ILE A 279 -13.72 -11.57 -10.49
CA ILE A 279 -14.45 -11.70 -9.22
C ILE A 279 -15.89 -12.06 -9.56
N VAL A 280 -16.32 -13.23 -9.11
CA VAL A 280 -17.68 -13.74 -9.28
C VAL A 280 -18.67 -12.75 -8.68
N GLN A 281 -19.68 -12.38 -9.46
CA GLN A 281 -20.83 -11.56 -9.05
C GLN A 281 -22.05 -12.43 -8.74
N SER A 282 -23.07 -11.83 -8.13
CA SER A 282 -24.37 -12.50 -7.98
C SER A 282 -24.97 -12.81 -9.35
N GLY A 283 -25.42 -14.04 -9.57
CA GLY A 283 -25.95 -14.51 -10.85
C GLY A 283 -24.93 -15.09 -11.82
N ASP A 284 -23.63 -14.97 -11.53
CA ASP A 284 -22.60 -15.60 -12.37
C ASP A 284 -22.67 -17.13 -12.28
N THR A 285 -22.54 -17.78 -13.43
CA THR A 285 -22.34 -19.23 -13.53
C THR A 285 -20.96 -19.53 -14.11
N LEU A 286 -20.36 -20.65 -13.72
CA LEU A 286 -19.03 -21.02 -14.24
C LEU A 286 -19.06 -21.23 -15.76
N SER A 287 -20.14 -21.80 -16.28
CA SER A 287 -20.39 -21.95 -17.72
C SER A 287 -20.57 -20.60 -18.41
N GLY A 288 -21.35 -19.68 -17.83
CA GLY A 288 -21.53 -18.33 -18.35
C GLY A 288 -20.21 -17.55 -18.41
N LEU A 289 -19.41 -17.60 -17.34
CA LEU A 289 -18.09 -16.97 -17.30
C LEU A 289 -17.11 -17.62 -18.29
N ALA A 290 -17.12 -18.94 -18.44
CA ALA A 290 -16.28 -19.62 -19.42
C ALA A 290 -16.63 -19.20 -20.86
N SER A 291 -17.93 -19.18 -21.19
CA SER A 291 -18.43 -18.75 -22.50
C SER A 291 -18.12 -17.28 -22.77
N MET A 292 -18.40 -16.40 -21.81
CA MET A 292 -18.12 -14.96 -21.91
C MET A 292 -16.64 -14.66 -22.19
N HIS A 293 -15.72 -15.49 -21.67
CA HIS A 293 -14.29 -15.32 -21.84
C HIS A 293 -13.67 -16.20 -22.94
N GLY A 294 -14.49 -16.95 -23.69
CA GLY A 294 -14.03 -17.79 -24.80
C GLY A 294 -13.10 -18.92 -24.38
N VAL A 295 -13.27 -19.48 -23.18
CA VAL A 295 -12.46 -20.59 -22.65
C VAL A 295 -13.34 -21.83 -22.42
N LYS A 296 -12.75 -23.02 -22.47
CA LYS A 296 -13.50 -24.24 -22.16
C LYS A 296 -13.81 -24.29 -20.67
N LEU A 297 -15.05 -24.67 -20.31
CA LEU A 297 -15.47 -24.83 -18.91
C LEU A 297 -14.55 -25.78 -18.12
N ALA A 298 -14.06 -26.84 -18.76
CA ALA A 298 -13.13 -27.79 -18.16
C ALA A 298 -11.78 -27.15 -17.81
N ASP A 299 -11.26 -26.27 -18.68
CA ASP A 299 -10.02 -25.55 -18.42
C ASP A 299 -10.18 -24.54 -17.28
N LEU A 300 -11.29 -23.77 -17.29
CA LEU A 300 -11.59 -22.83 -16.22
C LEU A 300 -11.71 -23.52 -14.85
N ARG A 301 -12.30 -24.73 -14.81
CA ARG A 301 -12.33 -25.56 -13.60
C ARG A 301 -10.92 -25.98 -13.17
N ARG A 302 -10.12 -26.49 -14.11
CA ARG A 302 -8.74 -26.97 -13.84
C ARG A 302 -7.87 -25.87 -13.25
N TRP A 303 -7.84 -24.68 -13.87
CA TRP A 303 -7.00 -23.56 -13.40
C TRP A 303 -7.36 -23.09 -11.99
N ASN A 304 -8.60 -23.30 -11.58
CA ASN A 304 -9.14 -22.85 -10.29
C ASN A 304 -9.32 -23.97 -9.27
N ARG A 305 -8.86 -25.20 -9.58
CA ARG A 305 -9.02 -26.39 -8.74
C ARG A 305 -10.47 -26.58 -8.29
N LEU A 306 -11.40 -26.55 -9.25
CA LEU A 306 -12.83 -26.69 -9.01
C LEU A 306 -13.35 -28.05 -9.48
N ASP A 307 -14.06 -28.74 -8.60
CA ASP A 307 -14.81 -29.95 -8.96
C ASP A 307 -16.12 -29.63 -9.68
N ARG A 308 -16.70 -30.63 -10.37
CA ARG A 308 -17.94 -30.46 -11.16
C ARG A 308 -19.11 -29.91 -10.36
N GLY A 309 -19.22 -30.28 -9.08
CA GLY A 309 -20.27 -29.84 -8.15
C GLY A 309 -19.96 -28.56 -7.38
N THR A 310 -18.84 -27.89 -7.67
CA THR A 310 -18.46 -26.70 -6.91
C THR A 310 -19.48 -25.57 -7.11
N ILE A 311 -20.14 -25.16 -6.02
CA ILE A 311 -21.04 -24.01 -6.02
C ILE A 311 -20.21 -22.72 -6.12
N LEU A 312 -20.54 -21.90 -7.10
CA LEU A 312 -19.88 -20.62 -7.30
C LEU A 312 -20.50 -19.57 -6.36
N ARG A 313 -19.66 -18.95 -5.53
CA ARG A 313 -20.09 -17.95 -4.54
C ARG A 313 -19.67 -16.55 -4.99
N PRO A 314 -20.54 -15.53 -4.89
CA PRO A 314 -20.16 -14.14 -5.11
C PRO A 314 -18.93 -13.76 -4.26
N GLY A 315 -18.03 -12.98 -4.85
CA GLY A 315 -16.75 -12.59 -4.26
C GLY A 315 -15.62 -13.62 -4.41
N ARG A 316 -15.88 -14.81 -4.97
CA ARG A 316 -14.80 -15.74 -5.34
C ARG A 316 -13.97 -15.17 -6.48
N VAL A 317 -12.64 -15.29 -6.39
CA VAL A 317 -11.74 -14.92 -7.48
C VAL A 317 -11.47 -16.16 -8.33
N LEU A 318 -11.61 -16.05 -9.66
CA LEU A 318 -11.27 -17.09 -10.61
C LEU A 318 -10.15 -16.63 -11.53
N LYS A 319 -9.14 -17.49 -11.70
CA LYS A 319 -8.08 -17.40 -12.69
C LYS A 319 -8.58 -17.85 -14.06
N VAL A 320 -8.39 -17.02 -15.07
CA VAL A 320 -8.70 -17.29 -16.48
C VAL A 320 -7.41 -17.21 -17.27
N ILE A 321 -7.14 -18.20 -18.12
CA ILE A 321 -6.00 -18.21 -19.04
C ILE A 321 -6.55 -18.13 -20.47
N ARG A 322 -5.98 -17.27 -21.31
CA ARG A 322 -6.26 -17.21 -22.74
C ARG A 322 -4.92 -17.26 -23.46
N GLU A 323 -4.86 -18.06 -24.51
CA GLU A 323 -3.72 -18.00 -25.42
C GLU A 323 -3.72 -16.61 -26.05
N THR A 324 -2.72 -15.80 -25.69
CA THR A 324 -2.35 -14.62 -26.45
C THR A 324 -1.87 -15.14 -27.80
N GLY A 325 -2.73 -15.03 -28.83
CA GLY A 325 -2.28 -15.22 -30.20
C GLY A 325 -1.02 -14.38 -30.38
N ALA A 326 0.06 -15.00 -30.86
CA ALA A 326 1.32 -14.32 -31.11
C ALA A 326 1.02 -13.07 -31.94
N VAL A 327 1.19 -11.89 -31.33
CA VAL A 327 1.27 -10.66 -32.09
C VAL A 327 2.63 -10.73 -32.76
N THR A 328 2.67 -11.22 -33.98
CA THR A 328 3.82 -11.11 -34.86
C THR A 328 4.20 -9.63 -34.90
N GLN A 329 5.44 -9.32 -34.50
CA GLN A 329 5.98 -7.96 -34.47
C GLN A 329 5.97 -7.32 -35.86
#